data_AF-A0A0F9B3E7-F1
#
_entry.id   AF-A0A0F9B3E7-F1
#
_cell.length_a   1.000
_cell.length_b   1.000
_cell.length_c   1.000
_cell.angle_alpha   90.00
_cell.angle_beta   90.00
_cell.angle_gamma   90.00
#
_symmetry.space_group_name_H-M   'P 1'
#
loop_
_entity.id
_entity.type
_entity.pdbx_description
1 polymer ?
#
loop_
_entity_poly.entity_id
_entity_poly.type
_entity_poly.pdbx_seq_one_letter_code
_entity_poly.pdbx_strand_id
1 'polypeptide(L)'
;MAQKRKENKIKFELEKLKLIIFEGKDGGIYKITGGKLGSGGGGKVYRCEDSKGTKIALKLFARIKKPYNVNLARFKNEIDFSINSDHPNVLKAIDQGENSYETYKNLPFYIMPRAKCNLRKFSEITDLKNNPDEFKRILFEIIEGLIYIHDKGRTHEDDEEANYHRDIKPENILIMKENNRAVVADFGIAHLREELQVDGVETDPRKIPKNLKYYAPEENPDNRFDIFSLGYVIYEILTGEIPRGTGLNIHDKNPIYRALFDIIIEKMIKQDPDVRYGSFHEVKRDLKFYYERYLKDLEIPTDKMSDEEKSLFLSLLELDEDISNHLIGAISTLRNTRLPTRFSQSSHSITFICNFLNKLKEDFFKNVKILPKESEKLKNRLFKELSNLCNFFSNISI
;
A
#
# COMPACT_ATOMS: atom_id res chain seq x y z
N MET A 1 17.67 -25.94 26.81
CA MET A 1 18.57 -26.76 25.96
C MET A 1 18.30 -26.62 24.45
N ALA A 2 17.06 -26.63 23.97
CA ALA A 2 16.74 -26.54 22.53
C ALA A 2 17.16 -25.20 21.87
N GLN A 3 16.96 -24.06 22.55
CA GLN A 3 17.39 -22.73 22.09
C GLN A 3 18.91 -22.68 21.83
N LYS A 4 19.71 -23.10 22.81
CA LYS A 4 21.19 -23.14 22.75
C LYS A 4 21.70 -24.07 21.65
N ARG A 5 21.04 -25.21 21.40
CA ARG A 5 21.34 -26.11 20.28
C ARG A 5 21.06 -25.46 18.91
N LYS A 6 19.94 -24.73 18.79
CA LYS A 6 19.56 -24.01 17.56
C LYS A 6 20.53 -22.87 17.26
N GLU A 7 20.93 -22.10 18.27
CA GLU A 7 21.93 -21.03 18.17
C GLU A 7 23.30 -21.56 17.74
N ASN A 8 23.75 -22.67 18.35
CA ASN A 8 25.01 -23.33 17.97
C ASN A 8 24.98 -23.83 16.51
N LYS A 9 23.85 -24.37 16.05
CA LYS A 9 23.68 -24.81 14.65
C LYS A 9 23.76 -23.64 13.67
N ILE A 10 23.11 -22.51 13.98
CA ILE A 10 23.14 -21.29 13.13
C ILE A 10 24.56 -20.71 13.07
N LYS A 11 25.25 -20.65 14.21
CA LYS A 11 26.64 -20.18 14.28
C LYS A 11 27.57 -21.06 13.44
N PHE A 12 27.42 -22.38 13.54
CA PHE A 12 28.19 -23.33 12.75
C PHE A 12 27.93 -23.24 11.24
N GLU A 13 26.66 -23.10 10.83
CA GLU A 13 26.31 -22.85 9.42
C GLU A 13 26.96 -21.56 8.89
N LEU A 14 26.94 -20.48 9.68
CA LEU A 14 27.53 -19.21 9.29
C LEU A 14 29.06 -19.31 9.11
N GLU A 15 29.77 -19.98 10.03
CA GLU A 15 31.22 -20.16 9.91
C GLU A 15 31.60 -20.94 8.66
N LYS A 16 30.80 -21.96 8.26
CA LYS A 16 31.00 -22.64 6.97
C LYS A 16 30.78 -21.71 5.78
N LEU A 17 29.70 -20.92 5.80
CA LEU A 17 29.38 -19.99 4.71
C LEU A 17 30.44 -18.89 4.52
N LYS A 18 31.12 -18.46 5.60
CA LYS A 18 32.23 -17.48 5.52
C LYS A 18 33.48 -18.02 4.80
N LEU A 19 33.62 -19.35 4.69
CA LEU A 19 34.72 -19.99 3.98
C LEU A 19 34.46 -20.10 2.47
N ILE A 20 33.23 -19.85 2.03
CA ILE A 20 32.82 -19.97 0.64
C ILE A 20 33.09 -18.66 -0.09
N ILE A 21 33.66 -18.78 -1.29
CA ILE A 21 33.72 -17.71 -2.28
C ILE A 21 32.53 -17.87 -3.20
N PHE A 22 31.73 -16.82 -3.31
CA PHE A 22 30.60 -16.76 -4.24
C PHE A 22 31.05 -15.98 -5.48
N GLU A 23 31.10 -16.67 -6.61
CA GLU A 23 31.46 -16.09 -7.90
C GLU A 23 30.18 -15.78 -8.68
N GLY A 24 29.99 -14.51 -9.02
CA GLY A 24 28.85 -14.07 -9.82
C GLY A 24 29.10 -14.25 -11.32
N LYS A 25 28.03 -14.19 -12.10
CA LYS A 25 28.05 -14.36 -13.56
C LYS A 25 28.82 -13.24 -14.24
N ASP A 26 28.85 -12.05 -13.64
CA ASP A 26 29.59 -10.90 -14.16
C ASP A 26 31.07 -10.88 -13.73
N GLY A 27 31.56 -11.98 -13.14
CA GLY A 27 32.94 -12.13 -12.66
C GLY A 27 33.19 -11.50 -11.29
N GLY A 28 32.13 -11.07 -10.60
CA GLY A 28 32.21 -10.55 -9.24
C GLY A 28 32.60 -11.65 -8.24
N ILE A 29 33.48 -11.31 -7.29
CA ILE A 29 33.89 -12.21 -6.20
C ILE A 29 33.34 -11.67 -4.89
N TYR A 30 32.58 -12.51 -4.19
CA TYR A 30 31.83 -12.14 -3.00
C TYR A 30 32.08 -13.08 -1.85
N LYS A 31 32.23 -12.52 -0.65
CA LYS A 31 32.48 -13.30 0.58
C LYS A 31 31.50 -12.91 1.66
N ILE A 32 30.86 -13.89 2.28
CA ILE A 32 30.04 -13.64 3.48
C ILE A 32 30.99 -13.27 4.62
N THR A 33 30.83 -12.08 5.19
CA THR A 33 31.73 -11.54 6.23
C THR A 33 31.06 -11.49 7.61
N GLY A 34 29.73 -11.53 7.66
CA GLY A 34 29.00 -11.35 8.91
C GLY A 34 27.68 -12.11 8.98
N GLY A 35 27.01 -11.95 10.11
CA GLY A 35 25.76 -12.65 10.39
C GLY A 35 24.63 -12.32 9.42
N LYS A 36 23.62 -13.19 9.46
CA LYS A 36 22.35 -13.04 8.75
C LYS A 36 21.73 -11.65 8.98
N LEU A 37 21.27 -11.03 7.91
CA LEU A 37 20.51 -9.77 7.92
C LEU A 37 19.01 -10.01 8.02
N GLY A 38 18.52 -11.08 7.38
CA GLY A 38 17.10 -11.41 7.34
C GLY A 38 16.85 -12.80 6.74
N SER A 39 15.60 -13.24 6.80
CA SER A 39 15.09 -14.38 6.03
C SER A 39 13.70 -14.06 5.51
N GLY A 40 13.52 -14.22 4.21
CA GLY A 40 12.23 -14.21 3.52
C GLY A 40 11.85 -15.61 3.05
N GLY A 41 10.72 -15.75 2.36
CA GLY A 41 10.15 -17.07 2.04
C GLY A 41 11.00 -17.92 1.09
N GLY A 42 11.88 -17.32 0.26
CA GLY A 42 12.78 -18.06 -0.63
C GLY A 42 14.21 -18.32 -0.11
N GLY A 43 14.70 -17.52 0.85
CA GLY A 43 16.14 -17.49 1.14
C GLY A 43 16.58 -16.76 2.42
N LYS A 44 17.87 -16.84 2.70
CA LYS A 44 18.54 -16.16 3.81
C LYS A 44 19.42 -15.05 3.24
N VAL A 45 19.35 -13.86 3.84
CA VAL A 45 20.18 -12.71 3.45
C VAL A 45 21.34 -12.57 4.42
N TYR A 46 22.56 -12.39 3.90
CA TYR A 46 23.79 -12.31 4.66
C TYR A 46 24.55 -11.01 4.41
N ARG A 47 25.32 -10.56 5.41
CA ARG A 47 26.32 -9.51 5.23
C ARG A 47 27.46 -10.06 4.38
N CYS A 48 27.78 -9.36 3.32
CA CYS A 48 28.75 -9.78 2.34
C CYS A 48 29.65 -8.59 1.96
N GLU A 49 30.84 -8.88 1.45
CA GLU A 49 31.74 -7.90 0.85
C GLU A 49 32.20 -8.40 -0.52
N ASP A 50 32.40 -7.48 -1.46
CA ASP A 50 33.06 -7.75 -2.74
C ASP A 50 34.58 -7.81 -2.59
N SER A 51 35.30 -8.09 -3.68
CA SER A 51 36.76 -8.11 -3.71
C SER A 51 37.44 -6.78 -3.36
N LYS A 52 36.71 -5.66 -3.41
CA LYS A 52 37.19 -4.32 -3.05
C LYS A 52 36.88 -3.96 -1.59
N GLY A 53 36.20 -4.84 -0.85
CA GLY A 53 35.75 -4.59 0.52
C GLY A 53 34.46 -3.76 0.61
N THR A 54 33.75 -3.55 -0.49
CA THR A 54 32.46 -2.85 -0.52
C THR A 54 31.42 -3.67 0.22
N LYS A 55 30.72 -3.05 1.18
CA LYS A 55 29.69 -3.74 1.98
C LYS A 55 28.39 -3.90 1.17
N ILE A 56 28.04 -5.15 0.92
CA ILE A 56 26.87 -5.57 0.13
C ILE A 56 26.03 -6.59 0.93
N ALA A 57 24.93 -7.03 0.33
CA ALA A 57 24.14 -8.14 0.84
C ALA A 57 24.04 -9.26 -0.20
N LEU A 58 24.04 -10.50 0.28
CA LEU A 58 23.88 -11.70 -0.53
C LEU A 58 22.61 -12.43 -0.07
N LYS A 59 21.65 -12.63 -0.97
CA LYS A 59 20.48 -13.50 -0.71
C LYS A 59 20.78 -14.88 -1.27
N LEU A 60 20.86 -15.86 -0.38
CA LEU A 60 21.08 -17.26 -0.70
C LEU A 60 19.76 -18.02 -0.57
N PHE A 61 19.28 -18.60 -1.67
CA PHE A 61 18.06 -19.41 -1.64
C PHE A 61 18.36 -20.77 -1.04
N ALA A 62 17.59 -21.18 -0.04
CA ALA A 62 17.94 -22.32 0.82
C ALA A 62 16.78 -23.29 1.07
N ARG A 63 15.63 -23.10 0.40
CA ARG A 63 14.41 -23.88 0.62
C ARG A 63 13.91 -24.53 -0.67
N ILE A 64 14.77 -25.28 -1.36
CA ILE A 64 14.27 -26.18 -2.40
C ILE A 64 13.82 -27.47 -1.70
N LYS A 65 12.56 -27.50 -1.24
CA LYS A 65 11.91 -28.78 -0.92
C LYS A 65 11.55 -29.47 -2.23
N LYS A 66 11.74 -30.78 -2.31
CA LYS A 66 11.34 -31.59 -3.48
C LYS A 66 9.82 -31.43 -3.71
N PRO A 67 9.37 -31.34 -4.99
CA PRO A 67 10.16 -31.46 -6.22
C PRO A 67 10.85 -30.15 -6.66
N TYR A 68 12.07 -30.28 -7.19
CA TYR A 68 13.04 -29.20 -7.42
C TYR A 68 12.65 -28.13 -8.47
N ASN A 69 11.70 -28.38 -9.36
CA ASN A 69 11.65 -27.65 -10.64
C ASN A 69 10.81 -26.35 -10.59
N VAL A 70 9.70 -26.32 -9.85
CA VAL A 70 8.79 -25.16 -9.85
C VAL A 70 9.37 -23.98 -9.08
N ASN A 71 10.05 -24.25 -7.96
CA ASN A 71 10.63 -23.20 -7.12
C ASN A 71 11.88 -22.55 -7.75
N LEU A 72 12.68 -23.30 -8.52
CA LEU A 72 13.89 -22.75 -9.15
C LEU A 72 13.58 -21.78 -10.30
N ALA A 73 12.61 -22.11 -11.16
CA ALA A 73 12.20 -21.22 -12.26
C ALA A 73 11.71 -19.87 -11.73
N ARG A 74 10.92 -19.89 -10.64
CA ARG A 74 10.45 -18.67 -9.97
C ARG A 74 11.57 -17.86 -9.35
N PHE A 75 12.56 -18.51 -8.73
CA PHE A 75 13.75 -17.79 -8.21
C PHE A 75 14.56 -17.14 -9.34
N LYS A 76 14.69 -17.82 -10.48
CA LYS A 76 15.35 -17.23 -11.66
C LYS A 76 14.58 -16.01 -12.17
N ASN A 77 13.27 -16.10 -12.29
CA ASN A 77 12.43 -14.96 -12.67
C ASN A 77 12.53 -13.78 -11.67
N GLU A 78 12.56 -14.06 -10.36
CA GLU A 78 12.76 -13.01 -9.33
C GLU A 78 14.11 -12.31 -9.49
N ILE A 79 15.18 -13.10 -9.71
CA ILE A 79 16.54 -12.57 -9.91
C ILE A 79 16.60 -11.77 -11.21
N ASP A 80 16.07 -12.31 -12.31
CA ASP A 80 16.10 -11.67 -13.62
C ASP A 80 15.29 -10.37 -13.61
N PHE A 81 14.12 -10.33 -12.96
CA PHE A 81 13.36 -9.10 -12.77
C PHE A 81 14.16 -8.07 -11.97
N SER A 82 14.79 -8.50 -10.87
CA SER A 82 15.61 -7.63 -10.00
C SER A 82 16.82 -7.05 -10.72
N ILE A 83 17.52 -7.83 -11.55
CA ILE A 83 18.67 -7.36 -12.35
C ILE A 83 18.23 -6.37 -13.43
N ASN A 84 17.12 -6.68 -14.13
CA ASN A 84 16.62 -5.89 -15.25
C ASN A 84 15.68 -4.74 -14.83
N SER A 85 15.57 -4.49 -13.53
CA SER A 85 14.83 -3.36 -12.98
C SER A 85 15.70 -2.10 -13.01
N ASP A 86 15.16 -1.02 -13.57
CA ASP A 86 15.82 0.27 -13.60
C ASP A 86 14.89 1.37 -13.07
N HIS A 87 14.67 1.33 -11.75
CA HIS A 87 13.83 2.30 -11.07
C HIS A 87 14.39 2.60 -9.67
N PRO A 88 14.46 3.87 -9.23
CA PRO A 88 15.06 4.24 -7.95
C PRO A 88 14.39 3.60 -6.72
N ASN A 89 13.11 3.19 -6.83
CA ASN A 89 12.33 2.60 -5.75
C ASN A 89 12.08 1.10 -5.90
N VAL A 90 12.83 0.42 -6.77
CA VAL A 90 12.77 -1.02 -6.97
C VAL A 90 14.18 -1.57 -6.79
N LEU A 91 14.34 -2.63 -6.01
CA LEU A 91 15.65 -3.13 -5.67
C LEU A 91 16.32 -3.73 -6.91
N LYS A 92 17.45 -3.15 -7.29
CA LYS A 92 18.29 -3.66 -8.37
C LYS A 92 19.35 -4.60 -7.82
N ALA A 93 19.36 -5.84 -8.29
CA ALA A 93 20.47 -6.75 -8.05
C ALA A 93 21.71 -6.30 -8.83
N ILE A 94 22.88 -6.49 -8.23
CA ILE A 94 24.19 -6.10 -8.77
C ILE A 94 24.77 -7.23 -9.63
N ASP A 95 24.64 -8.47 -9.16
CA ASP A 95 25.18 -9.67 -9.79
C ASP A 95 24.38 -10.89 -9.28
N GLN A 96 24.51 -12.03 -9.94
CA GLN A 96 23.87 -13.29 -9.57
C GLN A 96 24.78 -14.48 -9.86
N GLY A 97 24.51 -15.61 -9.23
CA GLY A 97 25.24 -16.84 -9.54
C GLY A 97 24.58 -18.07 -8.92
N GLU A 98 25.24 -19.20 -9.11
CA GLU A 98 24.88 -20.46 -8.47
C GLU A 98 26.07 -20.95 -7.66
N ASN A 99 25.84 -21.33 -6.40
CA ASN A 99 26.93 -21.77 -5.52
C ASN A 99 27.46 -23.15 -5.97
N SER A 100 28.78 -23.32 -5.99
CA SER A 100 29.45 -24.56 -6.39
C SER A 100 29.85 -25.47 -5.21
N TYR A 101 29.73 -25.00 -3.97
CA TYR A 101 30.20 -25.72 -2.77
C TYR A 101 29.35 -26.94 -2.43
N GLU A 102 29.97 -28.09 -2.13
CA GLU A 102 29.32 -29.42 -2.02
C GLU A 102 27.97 -29.46 -1.28
N THR A 103 27.88 -28.88 -0.08
CA THR A 103 26.64 -28.88 0.72
C THR A 103 25.57 -27.89 0.19
N TYR A 104 25.96 -26.92 -0.63
CA TYR A 104 25.13 -25.82 -1.14
C TYR A 104 25.14 -25.76 -2.67
N LYS A 105 25.50 -26.86 -3.34
CA LYS A 105 25.72 -26.91 -4.78
C LYS A 105 24.44 -26.59 -5.54
N ASN A 106 24.56 -25.75 -6.57
CA ASN A 106 23.47 -25.27 -7.43
C ASN A 106 22.40 -24.44 -6.70
N LEU A 107 22.70 -23.87 -5.54
CA LEU A 107 21.79 -22.91 -4.91
C LEU A 107 21.98 -21.53 -5.56
N PRO A 108 20.92 -20.95 -6.14
CA PRO A 108 21.02 -19.62 -6.70
C PRO A 108 21.25 -18.61 -5.59
N PHE A 109 21.95 -17.53 -5.94
CA PHE A 109 22.09 -16.36 -5.12
C PHE A 109 22.08 -15.11 -6.00
N TYR A 110 21.77 -13.98 -5.39
CA TYR A 110 22.07 -12.69 -5.99
C TYR A 110 22.66 -11.73 -4.96
N ILE A 111 23.36 -10.74 -5.51
CA ILE A 111 24.03 -9.67 -4.79
C ILE A 111 23.21 -8.40 -4.92
N MET A 112 23.12 -7.63 -3.85
CA MET A 112 22.37 -6.38 -3.83
C MET A 112 23.04 -5.35 -2.93
N PRO A 113 22.73 -4.05 -3.12
CA PRO A 113 23.16 -3.02 -2.19
C PRO A 113 22.67 -3.31 -0.77
N ARG A 114 23.47 -2.95 0.23
CA ARG A 114 23.12 -3.20 1.62
C ARG A 114 22.19 -2.10 2.15
N ALA A 115 20.94 -2.45 2.39
CA ALA A 115 19.98 -1.58 3.07
C ALA A 115 20.37 -1.29 4.54
N LYS A 116 19.88 -0.16 5.07
CA LYS A 116 19.98 0.21 6.49
C LYS A 116 19.15 -0.73 7.35
N CYS A 117 17.88 -0.90 6.98
CA CYS A 117 16.90 -1.79 7.61
C CYS A 117 15.66 -1.93 6.72
N ASN A 118 14.67 -2.72 7.14
CA ASN A 118 13.35 -2.75 6.49
C ASN A 118 12.40 -1.69 7.09
N LEU A 119 11.26 -1.44 6.45
CA LEU A 119 10.30 -0.41 6.82
C LEU A 119 9.77 -0.59 8.24
N ARG A 120 9.48 -1.83 8.67
CA ARG A 120 9.06 -2.09 10.06
C ARG A 120 10.10 -1.59 11.05
N LYS A 121 11.35 -2.01 10.86
CA LYS A 121 12.42 -1.63 11.78
C LYS A 121 12.70 -0.13 11.70
N PHE A 122 12.61 0.47 10.52
CA PHE A 122 12.74 1.91 10.34
C PHE A 122 11.66 2.67 11.11
N SER A 123 10.40 2.24 11.01
CA SER A 123 9.27 2.82 11.74
C SER A 123 9.48 2.75 13.26
N GLU A 124 9.99 1.63 13.78
CA GLU A 124 10.29 1.47 15.21
C GLU A 124 11.39 2.42 15.72
N ILE A 125 12.40 2.74 14.89
CA ILE A 125 13.58 3.52 15.34
C ILE A 125 13.47 5.01 15.01
N THR A 126 12.53 5.43 14.16
CA THR A 126 12.38 6.83 13.70
C THR A 126 11.06 7.48 14.11
N ASP A 127 10.21 6.76 14.84
CA ASP A 127 8.84 7.17 15.19
C ASP A 127 8.03 7.64 13.97
N LEU A 128 8.17 6.89 12.86
CA LEU A 128 7.64 7.26 11.54
C LEU A 128 6.14 7.59 11.57
N LYS A 129 5.37 6.92 12.44
CA LYS A 129 3.93 7.17 12.62
C LYS A 129 3.60 8.62 13.00
N ASN A 130 4.52 9.29 13.69
CA ASN A 130 4.37 10.68 14.16
C ASN A 130 5.11 11.69 13.27
N ASN A 131 5.66 11.24 12.13
CA ASN A 131 6.38 12.09 11.17
C ASN A 131 5.66 12.04 9.81
N PRO A 132 4.60 12.84 9.62
CA PRO A 132 3.76 12.77 8.42
C PRO A 132 4.51 13.09 7.13
N ASP A 133 5.50 13.99 7.17
CA ASP A 133 6.28 14.35 5.98
C ASP A 133 7.20 13.22 5.54
N GLU A 134 7.91 12.59 6.47
CA GLU A 134 8.76 11.44 6.16
C GLU A 134 7.94 10.22 5.74
N PHE A 135 6.80 9.98 6.41
CA PHE A 135 5.88 8.92 6.01
C PHE A 135 5.32 9.16 4.61
N LYS A 136 4.85 10.38 4.30
CA LYS A 136 4.41 10.78 2.97
C LYS A 136 5.49 10.50 1.93
N ARG A 137 6.72 10.95 2.16
CA ARG A 137 7.86 10.73 1.24
C ARG A 137 8.07 9.24 0.96
N ILE A 138 8.16 8.43 2.01
CA ILE A 138 8.35 6.98 1.91
C ILE A 138 7.17 6.30 1.20
N LEU A 139 5.94 6.71 1.49
CA LEU A 139 4.73 6.16 0.88
C LEU A 139 4.73 6.40 -0.63
N PHE A 140 5.02 7.63 -1.08
CA PHE A 140 5.12 7.92 -2.51
C PHE A 140 6.24 7.13 -3.18
N GLU A 141 7.40 7.02 -2.54
CA GLU A 141 8.50 6.18 -3.04
C GLU A 141 8.09 4.71 -3.24
N ILE A 142 7.37 4.12 -2.28
CA ILE A 142 6.83 2.75 -2.40
C ILE A 142 5.86 2.66 -3.59
N ILE A 143 4.94 3.63 -3.69
CA ILE A 143 3.94 3.66 -4.77
C ILE A 143 4.59 3.80 -6.15
N GLU A 144 5.61 4.65 -6.32
CA GLU A 144 6.35 4.72 -7.60
C GLU A 144 6.97 3.37 -7.97
N GLY A 145 7.56 2.68 -6.98
CA GLY A 145 8.14 1.35 -7.21
C GLY A 145 7.09 0.33 -7.66
N LEU A 146 5.91 0.35 -7.04
CA LEU A 146 4.81 -0.56 -7.38
C LEU A 146 4.17 -0.23 -8.73
N ILE A 147 4.03 1.05 -9.07
CA ILE A 147 3.64 1.49 -10.42
C ILE A 147 4.60 0.92 -11.45
N TYR A 148 5.92 1.09 -11.26
CA TYR A 148 6.92 0.57 -12.19
C TYR A 148 6.81 -0.95 -12.36
N ILE A 149 6.64 -1.71 -11.27
CA ILE A 149 6.52 -3.17 -11.30
C ILE A 149 5.29 -3.59 -12.11
N HIS A 150 4.13 -2.98 -11.84
CA HIS A 150 2.87 -3.28 -12.51
C HIS A 150 2.92 -2.90 -14.00
N ASP A 151 3.50 -1.75 -14.34
CA ASP A 151 3.56 -1.27 -15.73
C ASP A 151 4.56 -2.06 -16.58
N LYS A 152 5.71 -2.47 -16.03
CA LYS A 152 6.63 -3.37 -16.74
C LYS A 152 5.96 -4.71 -17.09
N GLY A 153 5.05 -5.19 -16.24
CA GLY A 153 4.26 -6.39 -16.49
C GLY A 153 3.19 -6.30 -17.56
N ARG A 154 2.83 -5.09 -18.03
CA ARG A 154 1.80 -4.87 -19.06
C ARG A 154 2.33 -4.88 -20.49
N THR A 155 3.64 -5.08 -20.66
CA THR A 155 4.31 -4.90 -21.96
C THR A 155 4.20 -6.09 -22.91
N HIS A 156 3.56 -7.18 -22.50
CA HIS A 156 3.26 -8.34 -23.34
C HIS A 156 1.74 -8.51 -23.44
N GLU A 157 1.18 -8.21 -24.62
CA GLU A 157 -0.27 -8.22 -24.90
C GLU A 157 -0.92 -9.62 -24.71
N ASP A 158 -0.10 -10.68 -24.62
CA ASP A 158 -0.52 -12.08 -24.47
C ASP A 158 -0.17 -12.69 -23.09
N ASP A 159 0.44 -11.94 -22.16
CA ASP A 159 0.85 -12.49 -20.86
C ASP A 159 -0.32 -12.50 -19.86
N GLU A 160 -0.90 -13.68 -19.64
CA GLU A 160 -1.80 -13.96 -18.49
C GLU A 160 -1.11 -13.72 -17.12
N GLU A 161 0.20 -13.47 -17.09
CA GLU A 161 0.99 -13.19 -15.88
C GLU A 161 1.57 -11.76 -15.89
N ALA A 162 0.73 -10.76 -15.70
CA ALA A 162 1.20 -9.42 -15.34
C ALA A 162 2.08 -9.48 -14.06
N ASN A 163 3.19 -8.73 -14.07
CA ASN A 163 4.14 -8.65 -12.96
C ASN A 163 3.52 -7.96 -11.73
N TYR A 164 2.86 -8.75 -10.88
CA TYR A 164 2.39 -8.32 -9.56
C TYR A 164 3.38 -8.76 -8.48
N HIS A 165 3.56 -7.95 -7.43
CA HIS A 165 4.49 -8.25 -6.37
C HIS A 165 4.03 -9.41 -5.49
N ARG A 166 2.75 -9.46 -5.11
CA ARG A 166 2.09 -10.56 -4.37
C ARG A 166 2.65 -10.91 -2.98
N ASP A 167 3.55 -10.10 -2.44
CA ASP A 167 4.13 -10.28 -1.10
C ASP A 167 4.50 -8.92 -0.49
N ILE A 168 3.63 -7.93 -0.65
CA ILE A 168 3.84 -6.61 -0.06
C ILE A 168 3.65 -6.71 1.45
N LYS A 169 4.72 -6.39 2.17
CA LYS A 169 4.77 -6.31 3.63
C LYS A 169 5.93 -5.41 4.08
N PRO A 170 5.94 -4.93 5.33
CA PRO A 170 6.98 -4.02 5.79
C PRO A 170 8.40 -4.61 5.73
N GLU A 171 8.54 -5.94 5.77
CA GLU A 171 9.82 -6.64 5.67
C GLU A 171 10.43 -6.61 4.26
N ASN A 172 9.60 -6.47 3.23
CA ASN A 172 9.98 -6.46 1.82
C ASN A 172 10.17 -5.02 1.28
N ILE A 173 9.97 -4.01 2.13
CA ILE A 173 10.27 -2.61 1.81
C ILE A 173 11.56 -2.25 2.55
N LEU A 174 12.63 -2.00 1.81
CA LEU A 174 13.95 -1.69 2.34
C LEU A 174 14.19 -0.19 2.36
N ILE A 175 14.88 0.27 3.41
CA ILE A 175 15.32 1.66 3.53
C ILE A 175 16.83 1.72 3.26
N MET A 176 17.20 2.47 2.23
CA MET A 176 18.59 2.61 1.80
C MET A 176 19.39 3.51 2.74
N LYS A 177 20.68 3.22 2.91
CA LYS A 177 21.51 3.87 3.93
C LYS A 177 21.88 5.31 3.56
N GLU A 178 21.98 5.57 2.27
CA GLU A 178 22.53 6.79 1.70
C GLU A 178 21.59 7.98 1.90
N ASN A 179 20.28 7.76 1.78
CA ASN A 179 19.26 8.83 1.75
C ASN A 179 17.92 8.43 2.39
N ASN A 180 17.86 7.32 3.12
CA ASN A 180 16.62 6.73 3.62
C ASN A 180 15.53 6.52 2.53
N ARG A 181 15.91 6.35 1.26
CA ARG A 181 14.97 6.03 0.19
C ARG A 181 14.35 4.67 0.42
N ALA A 182 13.04 4.58 0.26
CA ALA A 182 12.30 3.33 0.25
C ALA A 182 12.42 2.63 -1.10
N VAL A 183 12.71 1.35 -1.04
CA VAL A 183 12.91 0.48 -2.20
C VAL A 183 12.13 -0.81 -1.97
N VAL A 184 11.29 -1.16 -2.95
CA VAL A 184 10.52 -2.41 -2.96
C VAL A 184 11.44 -3.56 -3.36
N ALA A 185 11.45 -4.63 -2.58
CA ALA A 185 12.34 -5.79 -2.75
C ALA A 185 11.56 -7.11 -2.61
N ASP A 186 12.20 -8.23 -2.96
CA ASP A 186 11.65 -9.58 -2.78
C ASP A 186 10.30 -9.79 -3.50
N PHE A 187 10.31 -9.61 -4.84
CA PHE A 187 9.14 -9.81 -5.70
C PHE A 187 8.63 -11.25 -5.58
N GLY A 188 7.37 -11.40 -5.16
CA GLY A 188 6.73 -12.66 -4.78
C GLY A 188 6.40 -13.61 -5.93
N ILE A 189 7.16 -13.58 -7.03
CA ILE A 189 7.07 -14.55 -8.12
C ILE A 189 7.22 -15.99 -7.58
N ALA A 190 7.89 -16.16 -6.43
CA ALA A 190 8.12 -17.43 -5.75
C ALA A 190 6.95 -17.98 -4.89
N HIS A 191 5.92 -17.19 -4.53
CA HIS A 191 5.09 -17.54 -3.36
C HIS A 191 3.67 -18.02 -3.61
N LEU A 192 3.14 -17.91 -4.83
CA LEU A 192 1.69 -17.89 -4.95
C LEU A 192 0.94 -19.23 -4.84
N ARG A 193 1.56 -20.42 -4.79
CA ARG A 193 0.76 -21.66 -4.88
C ARG A 193 1.09 -22.84 -3.96
N GLU A 194 2.25 -22.91 -3.32
CA GLU A 194 2.58 -24.11 -2.50
C GLU A 194 2.30 -23.95 -1.00
N GLU A 195 2.23 -22.73 -0.44
CA GLU A 195 1.89 -22.55 0.98
C GLU A 195 0.38 -22.38 1.26
N LEU A 196 -0.46 -22.31 0.22
CA LEU A 196 -1.92 -22.16 0.34
C LEU A 196 -2.69 -23.49 0.47
N GLN A 197 -2.02 -24.65 0.49
CA GLN A 197 -2.64 -25.88 1.02
C GLN A 197 -2.67 -25.82 2.55
N VAL A 198 -3.47 -24.89 3.08
CA VAL A 198 -4.00 -25.02 4.44
C VAL A 198 -5.43 -25.49 4.26
N ASP A 199 -5.63 -26.80 4.41
CA ASP A 199 -6.96 -27.38 4.52
C ASP A 199 -7.71 -26.68 5.67
N GLY A 200 -8.76 -25.95 5.32
CA GLY A 200 -9.70 -25.37 6.28
C GLY A 200 -9.52 -23.87 6.51
N VAL A 201 -10.59 -23.13 6.22
CA VAL A 201 -10.81 -21.76 6.70
C VAL A 201 -10.88 -21.82 8.23
N GLU A 202 -9.74 -21.72 8.92
CA GLU A 202 -9.70 -21.58 10.38
C GLU A 202 -10.02 -20.13 10.74
N THR A 203 -11.21 -19.90 11.29
CA THR A 203 -11.80 -18.57 11.56
C THR A 203 -11.27 -17.87 12.83
N ASP A 204 -10.19 -18.37 13.47
CA ASP A 204 -9.56 -17.65 14.59
C ASP A 204 -8.44 -16.71 14.09
N PRO A 205 -8.65 -15.37 14.11
CA PRO A 205 -7.67 -14.39 13.66
C PRO A 205 -6.34 -14.38 14.45
N ARG A 206 -6.25 -15.07 15.61
CA ARG A 206 -4.99 -15.25 16.35
C ARG A 206 -4.13 -16.41 15.82
N LYS A 207 -4.69 -17.24 14.93
CA LYS A 207 -4.01 -18.39 14.31
C LYS A 207 -3.60 -18.15 12.86
N ILE A 208 -3.94 -16.98 12.27
CA ILE A 208 -3.54 -16.65 10.90
C ILE A 208 -2.01 -16.76 10.80
N PRO A 209 -1.49 -17.64 9.92
CA PRO A 209 -0.06 -17.75 9.67
C PRO A 209 0.56 -16.38 9.40
N LYS A 210 1.70 -16.07 10.02
CA LYS A 210 2.36 -14.74 9.91
C LYS A 210 2.62 -14.31 8.46
N ASN A 211 2.73 -15.26 7.53
CA ASN A 211 2.90 -15.04 6.09
C ASN A 211 1.63 -14.56 5.37
N LEU A 212 0.43 -14.84 5.90
CA LEU A 212 -0.85 -14.47 5.26
C LEU A 212 -1.45 -13.15 5.77
N LYS A 213 -0.78 -12.49 6.70
CA LYS A 213 -1.31 -11.31 7.39
C LYS A 213 -1.68 -10.13 6.47
N TYR A 214 -1.01 -9.98 5.34
CA TYR A 214 -1.24 -8.91 4.36
C TYR A 214 -1.91 -9.42 3.08
N TYR A 215 -2.28 -10.70 3.04
CA TYR A 215 -2.83 -11.31 1.84
C TYR A 215 -4.27 -10.85 1.68
N ALA A 216 -4.60 -10.45 0.45
CA ALA A 216 -5.97 -10.18 0.09
C ALA A 216 -6.77 -11.51 0.05
N PRO A 217 -8.09 -11.46 0.30
CA PRO A 217 -8.92 -12.66 0.45
C PRO A 217 -9.15 -13.43 -0.85
N GLU A 218 -8.92 -12.83 -2.02
CA GLU A 218 -9.16 -13.46 -3.32
C GLU A 218 -8.15 -14.56 -3.68
N GLU A 219 -8.64 -15.62 -4.33
CA GLU A 219 -7.81 -16.78 -4.73
C GLU A 219 -7.02 -16.56 -6.03
N ASN A 220 -7.50 -15.69 -6.93
CA ASN A 220 -6.85 -15.35 -8.20
C ASN A 220 -6.46 -13.86 -8.21
N PRO A 221 -5.27 -13.52 -7.70
CA PRO A 221 -4.89 -12.13 -7.50
C PRO A 221 -4.42 -11.44 -8.80
N ASP A 222 -5.09 -10.33 -9.11
CA ASP A 222 -4.65 -9.32 -10.05
C ASP A 222 -3.83 -8.22 -9.33
N ASN A 223 -3.66 -7.05 -9.97
CA ASN A 223 -2.94 -5.92 -9.39
C ASN A 223 -3.56 -5.37 -8.10
N ARG A 224 -4.86 -5.61 -7.85
CA ARG A 224 -5.60 -5.12 -6.69
C ARG A 224 -5.25 -5.87 -5.42
N PHE A 225 -4.62 -7.04 -5.53
CA PHE A 225 -4.03 -7.75 -4.40
C PHE A 225 -2.94 -6.91 -3.72
N ASP A 226 -2.04 -6.36 -4.52
CA ASP A 226 -0.94 -5.52 -4.03
C ASP A 226 -1.46 -4.22 -3.39
N ILE A 227 -2.53 -3.65 -3.95
CA ILE A 227 -3.19 -2.45 -3.40
C ILE A 227 -3.73 -2.75 -2.00
N PHE A 228 -4.39 -3.89 -1.81
CA PHE A 228 -4.89 -4.32 -0.51
C PHE A 228 -3.73 -4.51 0.49
N SER A 229 -2.69 -5.24 0.10
CA SER A 229 -1.53 -5.47 0.95
C SER A 229 -0.85 -4.16 1.38
N LEU A 230 -0.70 -3.20 0.46
CA LEU A 230 -0.16 -1.88 0.81
C LEU A 230 -1.07 -1.11 1.77
N GLY A 231 -2.39 -1.17 1.61
CA GLY A 231 -3.34 -0.55 2.53
C GLY A 231 -3.18 -1.09 3.96
N TYR A 232 -2.98 -2.41 4.11
CA TYR A 232 -2.67 -3.02 5.41
C TYR A 232 -1.33 -2.57 5.98
N VAL A 233 -0.30 -2.41 5.15
CA VAL A 233 1.01 -1.87 5.56
C VAL A 233 0.86 -0.45 6.07
N ILE A 234 0.14 0.42 5.34
CA ILE A 234 -0.07 1.82 5.73
C ILE A 234 -0.76 1.89 7.09
N TYR A 235 -1.87 1.16 7.25
CA TYR A 235 -2.59 1.14 8.52
C TYR A 235 -1.70 0.69 9.67
N GLU A 236 -0.90 -0.37 9.47
CA GLU A 236 -0.01 -0.86 10.52
C GLU A 236 1.09 0.12 10.90
N ILE A 237 1.73 0.74 9.91
CA ILE A 237 2.80 1.71 10.18
C ILE A 237 2.25 2.91 10.95
N LEU A 238 1.05 3.38 10.62
CA LEU A 238 0.48 4.58 11.23
C LEU A 238 -0.21 4.35 12.56
N THR A 239 -0.77 3.17 12.80
CA THR A 239 -1.49 2.85 14.04
C THR A 239 -0.68 1.99 15.01
N GLY A 240 0.36 1.31 14.53
CA GLY A 240 1.08 0.26 15.25
C GLY A 240 0.30 -1.06 15.35
N GLU A 241 -0.88 -1.13 14.74
CA GLU A 241 -1.78 -2.28 14.84
C GLU A 241 -2.08 -2.91 13.49
N ILE A 242 -2.44 -4.19 13.51
CA ILE A 242 -2.84 -4.92 12.32
C ILE A 242 -4.33 -4.69 12.12
N PRO A 243 -4.80 -4.36 10.91
CA PRO A 243 -6.23 -4.31 10.62
C PRO A 243 -6.97 -5.59 11.06
N ARG A 244 -8.09 -5.43 11.78
CA ARG A 244 -8.99 -6.51 12.19
C ARG A 244 -10.44 -6.07 11.98
N GLY A 245 -11.19 -6.81 11.17
CA GLY A 245 -12.62 -6.54 10.93
C GLY A 245 -12.87 -5.30 10.07
N THR A 246 -14.07 -4.74 10.18
CA THR A 246 -14.50 -3.50 9.50
C THR A 246 -14.31 -2.27 10.41
N GLY A 247 -14.26 -1.06 9.82
CA GLY A 247 -14.11 0.19 10.58
C GLY A 247 -12.65 0.51 10.92
N LEU A 248 -11.80 0.56 9.90
CA LEU A 248 -10.35 0.72 10.04
C LEU A 248 -9.98 2.20 9.93
N ASN A 249 -10.22 2.93 11.03
CA ASN A 249 -9.96 4.36 11.12
C ASN A 249 -8.55 4.63 11.67
N ILE A 250 -7.64 5.10 10.83
CA ILE A 250 -6.33 5.59 11.25
C ILE A 250 -6.48 6.88 12.05
N HIS A 251 -7.39 7.79 11.66
CA HIS A 251 -7.54 9.09 12.35
C HIS A 251 -7.87 8.94 13.85
N ASP A 252 -8.69 7.94 14.21
CA ASP A 252 -9.05 7.63 15.60
C ASP A 252 -7.83 7.24 16.45
N LYS A 253 -6.84 6.58 15.83
CA LYS A 253 -5.64 6.07 16.50
C LYS A 253 -4.43 6.98 16.34
N ASN A 254 -4.41 7.78 15.28
CA ASN A 254 -3.36 8.68 14.90
C ASN A 254 -3.97 9.98 14.33
N PRO A 255 -4.31 10.95 15.21
CA PRO A 255 -5.04 12.16 14.83
C PRO A 255 -4.22 13.15 13.99
N ILE A 256 -2.96 12.85 13.68
CA ILE A 256 -2.19 13.56 12.63
C ILE A 256 -2.87 13.38 11.27
N TYR A 257 -3.47 12.22 11.05
CA TYR A 257 -4.25 11.91 9.86
C TYR A 257 -5.73 12.19 10.11
N ARG A 258 -6.44 12.64 9.08
CA ARG A 258 -7.87 12.97 9.15
C ARG A 258 -8.68 11.86 8.49
N ALA A 259 -9.99 11.77 8.75
CA ALA A 259 -10.75 10.63 8.21
C ALA A 259 -10.89 10.62 6.68
N LEU A 260 -10.54 11.71 5.97
CA LEU A 260 -10.37 11.66 4.52
C LEU A 260 -9.24 10.70 4.09
N PHE A 261 -8.17 10.62 4.89
CA PHE A 261 -7.13 9.62 4.69
C PHE A 261 -7.70 8.20 4.82
N ASP A 262 -8.59 7.99 5.79
CA ASP A 262 -9.22 6.69 6.00
C ASP A 262 -10.10 6.27 4.85
N ILE A 263 -10.81 7.19 4.19
CA ILE A 263 -11.55 6.88 2.97
C ILE A 263 -10.65 6.24 1.91
N ILE A 264 -9.43 6.77 1.72
CA ILE A 264 -8.47 6.24 0.75
C ILE A 264 -8.03 4.84 1.18
N ILE A 265 -7.63 4.68 2.44
CA ILE A 265 -7.13 3.39 2.96
C ILE A 265 -8.24 2.33 2.99
N GLU A 266 -9.46 2.69 3.39
CA GLU A 266 -10.63 1.82 3.37
C GLU A 266 -10.94 1.33 1.96
N LYS A 267 -10.85 2.20 0.94
CA LYS A 267 -11.02 1.81 -0.46
C LYS A 267 -9.92 0.85 -0.92
N MET A 268 -8.67 1.03 -0.47
CA MET A 268 -7.59 0.09 -0.78
C MET A 268 -7.82 -1.31 -0.20
N ILE A 269 -8.45 -1.41 0.97
CA ILE A 269 -8.59 -2.66 1.75
C ILE A 269 -9.99 -3.27 1.73
N LYS A 270 -10.87 -2.83 0.82
CA LYS A 270 -12.18 -3.46 0.64
C LYS A 270 -12.01 -4.96 0.36
N GLN A 271 -12.88 -5.78 0.93
CA GLN A 271 -12.79 -7.23 0.74
C GLN A 271 -13.06 -7.60 -0.73
N ASP A 272 -14.09 -7.01 -1.31
CA ASP A 272 -14.39 -7.14 -2.75
C ASP A 272 -13.35 -6.35 -3.58
N PRO A 273 -12.56 -7.01 -4.46
CA PRO A 273 -11.57 -6.34 -5.29
C PRO A 273 -12.19 -5.37 -6.31
N ASP A 274 -13.42 -5.60 -6.79
CA ASP A 274 -14.04 -4.77 -7.83
C ASP A 274 -14.38 -3.35 -7.37
N VAL A 275 -14.47 -3.15 -6.05
CA VAL A 275 -14.69 -1.83 -5.43
C VAL A 275 -13.40 -1.17 -4.95
N ARG A 276 -12.24 -1.84 -5.07
CA ARG A 276 -10.93 -1.24 -4.78
C ARG A 276 -10.52 -0.31 -5.92
N TYR A 277 -9.41 0.38 -5.74
CA TYR A 277 -8.77 1.12 -6.83
C TYR A 277 -8.37 0.19 -7.98
N GLY A 278 -8.51 0.68 -9.21
CA GLY A 278 -8.12 -0.06 -10.40
C GLY A 278 -6.59 -0.11 -10.60
N SER A 279 -5.84 0.81 -9.99
CA SER A 279 -4.38 0.88 -10.12
C SER A 279 -3.72 1.73 -9.04
N PHE A 280 -2.39 1.57 -8.86
CA PHE A 280 -1.60 2.46 -8.01
C PHE A 280 -1.54 3.91 -8.52
N HIS A 281 -1.83 4.17 -9.80
CA HIS A 281 -1.95 5.53 -10.33
C HIS A 281 -3.13 6.28 -9.69
N GLU A 282 -4.28 5.62 -9.54
CA GLU A 282 -5.45 6.20 -8.87
C GLU A 282 -5.16 6.43 -7.38
N VAL A 283 -4.53 5.45 -6.70
CA VAL A 283 -4.11 5.58 -5.30
C VAL A 283 -3.18 6.79 -5.12
N LYS A 284 -2.15 6.92 -5.98
CA LYS A 284 -1.19 8.02 -5.97
C LYS A 284 -1.89 9.37 -6.14
N ARG A 285 -2.83 9.47 -7.08
CA ARG A 285 -3.59 10.70 -7.36
C ARG A 285 -4.38 11.15 -6.13
N ASP A 286 -5.14 10.24 -5.52
CA ASP A 286 -6.00 10.57 -4.40
C ASP A 286 -5.19 10.89 -3.12
N LEU A 287 -4.06 10.19 -2.90
CA LEU A 287 -3.12 10.54 -1.83
C LEU A 287 -2.45 11.89 -2.07
N LYS A 288 -2.03 12.19 -3.30
CA LYS A 288 -1.41 13.48 -3.65
C LYS A 288 -2.38 14.61 -3.35
N PHE A 289 -3.63 14.44 -3.76
CA PHE A 289 -4.72 15.35 -3.43
C PHE A 289 -4.86 15.56 -1.92
N TYR A 290 -4.92 14.49 -1.13
CA TYR A 290 -5.00 14.57 0.33
C TYR A 290 -3.85 15.42 0.91
N TYR A 291 -2.62 15.12 0.52
CA TYR A 291 -1.45 15.79 1.09
C TYR A 291 -1.19 17.21 0.57
N GLU A 292 -1.62 17.55 -0.65
CA GLU A 292 -1.46 18.90 -1.20
C GLU A 292 -2.49 19.88 -0.64
N ARG A 293 -3.68 19.40 -0.28
CA ARG A 293 -4.82 20.24 0.13
C ARG A 293 -5.11 20.23 1.63
N TYR A 294 -4.92 19.12 2.34
CA TYR A 294 -5.44 18.98 3.72
C TYR A 294 -4.44 19.15 4.85
N LEU A 295 -3.13 19.09 4.59
CA LEU A 295 -2.12 19.49 5.58
C LEU A 295 -1.91 21.03 5.64
N LYS A 296 -2.66 21.80 4.84
CA LYS A 296 -2.58 23.28 4.76
C LYS A 296 -3.86 23.98 5.26
N ASP A 297 -4.38 23.59 6.43
CA ASP A 297 -5.40 24.34 7.18
C ASP A 297 -6.88 24.29 6.72
N LEU A 298 -7.45 23.10 6.47
CA LEU A 298 -8.92 22.95 6.29
C LEU A 298 -9.49 21.86 7.21
N GLU A 299 -9.88 22.21 8.44
CA GLU A 299 -10.61 21.32 9.36
C GLU A 299 -11.92 20.85 8.71
N ILE A 300 -11.95 19.60 8.26
CA ILE A 300 -13.20 18.91 7.90
C ILE A 300 -13.63 18.07 9.10
N PRO A 301 -14.86 18.24 9.60
CA PRO A 301 -15.44 17.34 10.60
C PRO A 301 -15.93 16.07 9.90
N THR A 302 -15.00 15.19 9.52
CA THR A 302 -15.29 13.91 8.85
C THR A 302 -15.99 12.92 9.77
N ASP A 303 -15.75 13.03 11.07
CA ASP A 303 -16.19 12.10 12.12
C ASP A 303 -17.69 12.24 12.38
N LYS A 304 -18.33 13.26 11.79
CA LYS A 304 -19.77 13.51 11.86
C LYS A 304 -20.49 13.13 10.57
N MET A 305 -19.79 12.76 9.49
CA MET A 305 -20.40 12.49 8.20
C MET A 305 -21.01 11.09 8.10
N SER A 306 -22.21 10.98 7.53
CA SER A 306 -22.80 9.68 7.17
C SER A 306 -22.06 9.08 5.97
N ASP A 307 -22.23 7.78 5.74
CA ASP A 307 -21.57 7.09 4.62
C ASP A 307 -22.05 7.63 3.26
N GLU A 308 -23.30 8.09 3.17
CA GLU A 308 -23.86 8.75 1.99
C GLU A 308 -23.22 10.13 1.74
N GLU A 309 -22.99 10.93 2.79
CA GLU A 309 -22.34 12.24 2.66
C GLU A 309 -20.88 12.12 2.28
N LYS A 310 -20.17 11.12 2.82
CA LYS A 310 -18.80 10.78 2.39
C LYS A 310 -18.79 10.40 0.92
N SER A 311 -19.71 9.53 0.50
CA SER A 311 -19.83 9.11 -0.90
C SER A 311 -20.14 10.28 -1.85
N LEU A 312 -21.05 11.17 -1.44
CA LEU A 312 -21.41 12.38 -2.21
C LEU A 312 -20.24 13.38 -2.28
N PHE A 313 -19.54 13.60 -1.17
CA PHE A 313 -18.37 14.47 -1.14
C PHE A 313 -17.29 14.00 -2.11
N LEU A 314 -16.96 12.69 -2.09
CA LEU A 314 -15.99 12.10 -3.00
C LEU A 314 -16.45 12.17 -4.46
N SER A 315 -17.74 11.90 -4.71
CA SER A 315 -18.32 11.96 -6.07
C SER A 315 -18.28 13.38 -6.64
N LEU A 316 -18.51 14.40 -5.81
CA LEU A 316 -18.40 15.81 -6.22
C LEU A 316 -16.96 16.25 -6.37
N LEU A 317 -16.05 15.68 -5.57
CA LEU A 317 -14.63 15.97 -5.66
C LEU A 317 -14.00 15.44 -6.95
N GLU A 318 -14.51 14.35 -7.50
CA GLU A 318 -14.13 13.85 -8.84
C GLU A 318 -14.55 14.80 -9.96
N LEU A 319 -15.53 15.68 -9.73
CA LEU A 319 -16.12 16.56 -10.73
C LEU A 319 -15.55 17.99 -10.68
N ASP A 320 -15.57 18.62 -9.50
CA ASP A 320 -15.16 20.01 -9.32
C ASP A 320 -14.85 20.34 -7.85
N GLU A 321 -13.69 20.96 -7.64
CA GLU A 321 -13.14 21.29 -6.31
C GLU A 321 -13.98 22.32 -5.56
N ASP A 322 -14.43 23.38 -6.24
CA ASP A 322 -15.15 24.48 -5.60
C ASP A 322 -16.54 24.01 -5.17
N ILE A 323 -17.20 23.18 -5.97
CA ILE A 323 -18.51 22.61 -5.64
C ILE A 323 -18.43 21.71 -4.41
N SER A 324 -17.42 20.85 -4.34
CA SER A 324 -17.23 19.93 -3.20
C SER A 324 -16.94 20.67 -1.89
N ASN A 325 -16.10 21.71 -1.94
CA ASN A 325 -15.79 22.57 -0.80
C ASN A 325 -17.03 23.38 -0.32
N HIS A 326 -17.83 23.91 -1.26
CA HIS A 326 -19.08 24.59 -0.92
C HIS A 326 -20.10 23.67 -0.26
N LEU A 327 -20.21 22.41 -0.69
CA LEU A 327 -21.11 21.43 -0.07
C LEU A 327 -20.70 21.13 1.37
N ILE A 328 -19.40 20.92 1.64
CA ILE A 328 -18.92 20.70 3.01
C ILE A 328 -19.17 21.92 3.89
N GLY A 329 -18.88 23.12 3.40
CA GLY A 329 -19.16 24.37 4.12
C GLY A 329 -20.64 24.48 4.49
N ALA A 330 -21.53 24.09 3.57
CA ALA A 330 -22.98 24.06 3.79
C ALA A 330 -23.39 23.02 4.84
N ILE A 331 -22.91 21.77 4.74
CA ILE A 331 -23.22 20.69 5.69
C ILE A 331 -22.73 21.04 7.10
N SER A 332 -21.52 21.60 7.22
CA SER A 332 -20.95 22.03 8.51
C SER A 332 -21.75 23.17 9.14
N THR A 333 -22.17 24.14 8.33
CA THR A 333 -23.04 25.25 8.76
C THR A 333 -24.38 24.72 9.25
N LEU A 334 -25.02 23.81 8.52
CA LEU A 334 -26.29 23.19 8.90
C LEU A 334 -26.19 22.41 10.22
N ARG A 335 -25.07 21.71 10.48
CA ARG A 335 -24.85 20.93 11.71
C ARG A 335 -24.57 21.75 12.94
N ASN A 336 -23.83 22.85 12.79
CA ASN A 336 -23.44 23.70 13.92
C ASN A 336 -24.48 24.78 14.23
N THR A 337 -25.52 24.91 13.40
CA THR A 337 -26.68 25.73 13.71
C THR A 337 -27.51 25.03 14.80
N ARG A 338 -27.47 25.52 16.04
CA ARG A 338 -28.43 25.10 17.08
C ARG A 338 -29.82 25.48 16.62
N LEU A 339 -30.60 24.51 16.12
CA LEU A 339 -32.04 24.67 15.94
C LEU A 339 -32.66 24.85 17.33
N PRO A 340 -33.22 26.01 17.68
CA PRO A 340 -33.86 26.19 18.97
C PRO A 340 -35.05 25.24 19.08
N THR A 341 -35.27 24.66 20.26
CA THR A 341 -36.34 23.71 20.60
C THR A 341 -37.76 24.27 20.45
N ARG A 342 -37.90 25.49 19.95
CA ARG A 342 -39.10 26.01 19.30
C ARG A 342 -38.65 26.67 18.01
N PHE A 343 -39.14 26.16 16.88
CA PHE A 343 -39.07 26.82 15.59
C PHE A 343 -39.80 28.18 15.69
N SER A 344 -39.13 29.22 16.19
CA SER A 344 -39.48 30.58 15.79
C SER A 344 -38.99 30.72 14.36
N GLN A 345 -39.90 30.50 13.43
CA GLN A 345 -39.80 30.94 12.04
C GLN A 345 -39.16 32.35 12.02
N SER A 346 -37.92 32.46 11.59
CA SER A 346 -37.61 33.59 10.73
C SER A 346 -37.52 32.99 9.34
N SER A 347 -38.55 33.29 8.55
CA SER A 347 -38.64 32.99 7.12
C SER A 347 -37.34 33.29 6.39
N HIS A 348 -36.54 34.24 6.87
CA HIS A 348 -35.24 34.64 6.32
C HIS A 348 -34.18 33.52 6.31
N SER A 349 -34.08 32.67 7.33
CA SER A 349 -33.02 31.63 7.38
C SER A 349 -33.32 30.44 6.46
N ILE A 350 -34.60 30.03 6.38
CA ILE A 350 -35.03 28.97 5.46
C ILE A 350 -35.04 29.49 4.02
N THR A 351 -35.46 30.74 3.81
CA THR A 351 -35.38 31.41 2.50
C THR A 351 -33.93 31.55 2.04
N PHE A 352 -33.00 31.87 2.96
CA PHE A 352 -31.57 31.93 2.65
C PHE A 352 -31.02 30.56 2.24
N ILE A 353 -31.35 29.49 2.97
CA ILE A 353 -30.94 28.12 2.64
C ILE A 353 -31.53 27.70 1.29
N CYS A 354 -32.81 27.98 1.03
CA CYS A 354 -33.46 27.66 -0.25
C CYS A 354 -32.83 28.47 -1.40
N ASN A 355 -32.56 29.76 -1.21
CA ASN A 355 -31.90 30.60 -2.21
C ASN A 355 -30.46 30.16 -2.47
N PHE A 356 -29.74 29.71 -1.44
CA PHE A 356 -28.40 29.17 -1.55
C PHE A 356 -28.37 27.84 -2.30
N LEU A 357 -29.28 26.91 -1.98
CA LEU A 357 -29.43 25.64 -2.69
C LEU A 357 -29.86 25.86 -4.15
N ASN A 358 -30.73 26.82 -4.41
CA ASN A 358 -31.12 27.21 -5.78
C ASN A 358 -29.95 27.84 -6.55
N LYS A 359 -29.11 28.65 -5.91
CA LYS A 359 -27.91 29.23 -6.53
C LYS A 359 -26.85 28.17 -6.81
N LEU A 360 -26.60 27.25 -5.88
CA LEU A 360 -25.76 26.06 -6.10
C LEU A 360 -26.26 25.22 -7.27
N LYS A 361 -27.58 25.01 -7.34
CA LYS A 361 -28.23 24.31 -8.45
C LYS A 361 -28.00 25.04 -9.78
N GLU A 362 -28.16 26.36 -9.85
CA GLU A 362 -27.93 27.15 -11.07
C GLU A 362 -26.45 27.17 -11.51
N ASP A 363 -25.52 27.36 -10.57
CA ASP A 363 -24.08 27.40 -10.86
C ASP A 363 -23.57 26.00 -11.28
N PHE A 364 -24.06 24.94 -10.62
CA PHE A 364 -23.83 23.56 -11.04
C PHE A 364 -24.35 23.32 -12.47
N PHE A 365 -25.56 23.79 -12.80
CA PHE A 365 -26.14 23.62 -14.15
C PHE A 365 -25.41 24.38 -15.26
N LYS A 366 -24.80 25.53 -14.96
CA LYS A 366 -23.95 26.26 -15.92
C LYS A 366 -22.71 25.45 -16.29
N ASN A 367 -22.07 24.80 -15.31
CA ASN A 367 -20.81 24.07 -15.49
C ASN A 367 -21.02 22.63 -16.00
N VAL A 368 -22.18 22.04 -15.76
CA VAL A 368 -22.56 20.68 -16.18
C VAL A 368 -22.72 20.50 -17.70
N LYS A 369 -22.82 21.58 -18.49
CA LYS A 369 -22.79 21.51 -19.97
C LYS A 369 -21.39 21.20 -20.53
N ILE A 370 -20.35 21.28 -19.69
CA ILE A 370 -18.93 21.13 -20.06
C ILE A 370 -18.43 19.71 -19.72
N LEU A 371 -19.20 18.92 -18.97
CA LEU A 371 -18.83 17.55 -18.60
C LEU A 371 -18.91 16.59 -19.80
N PRO A 372 -18.00 15.59 -19.91
CA PRO A 372 -18.04 14.55 -20.94
C PRO A 372 -19.37 13.79 -20.95
N LYS A 373 -19.80 13.32 -22.13
CA LYS A 373 -21.06 12.58 -22.31
C LYS A 373 -21.11 11.30 -21.46
N GLU A 374 -19.98 10.67 -21.16
CA GLU A 374 -19.95 9.46 -20.33
C GLU A 374 -20.38 9.68 -18.87
N SER A 375 -20.41 10.93 -18.39
CA SER A 375 -20.79 11.29 -17.01
C SER A 375 -22.30 11.49 -16.79
N GLU A 376 -23.15 11.17 -17.77
CA GLU A 376 -24.58 11.49 -17.78
C GLU A 376 -25.40 10.73 -16.70
N LYS A 377 -25.01 9.50 -16.34
CA LYS A 377 -25.63 8.75 -15.23
C LYS A 377 -25.35 9.39 -13.87
N LEU A 378 -24.13 9.87 -13.65
CA LEU A 378 -23.73 10.54 -12.41
C LEU A 378 -24.44 11.89 -12.28
N LYS A 379 -24.50 12.65 -13.38
CA LYS A 379 -25.28 13.90 -13.50
C LYS A 379 -26.74 13.70 -13.12
N ASN A 380 -27.41 12.66 -13.63
CA ASN A 380 -28.82 12.38 -13.34
C ASN A 380 -29.06 11.94 -11.89
N ARG A 381 -28.10 11.23 -11.28
CA ARG A 381 -28.18 10.84 -9.86
C ARG A 381 -28.02 12.06 -8.94
N LEU A 382 -27.01 12.89 -9.17
CA LEU A 382 -26.79 14.15 -8.44
C LEU A 382 -27.99 15.10 -8.58
N PHE A 383 -28.59 15.17 -9.77
CA PHE A 383 -29.82 15.93 -10.02
C PHE A 383 -30.96 15.50 -9.08
N LYS A 384 -31.15 14.19 -8.93
CA LYS A 384 -32.22 13.62 -8.10
C LYS A 384 -31.96 13.90 -6.62
N GLU A 385 -30.73 13.75 -6.15
CA GLU A 385 -30.35 13.97 -4.75
C GLU A 385 -30.45 15.45 -4.35
N LEU A 386 -29.93 16.37 -5.17
CA LEU A 386 -30.06 17.82 -4.93
C LEU A 386 -31.54 18.26 -4.93
N SER A 387 -32.35 17.71 -5.85
CA SER A 387 -33.79 18.01 -5.90
C SER A 387 -34.53 17.47 -4.68
N ASN A 388 -34.17 16.28 -4.20
CA ASN A 388 -34.74 15.71 -2.97
C ASN A 388 -34.39 16.55 -1.74
N LEU A 389 -33.13 17.01 -1.62
CA LEU A 389 -32.71 17.93 -0.56
C LEU A 389 -33.49 19.25 -0.61
N CYS A 390 -33.63 19.85 -1.79
CA CYS A 390 -34.42 21.09 -1.96
C CYS A 390 -35.89 20.88 -1.54
N ASN A 391 -36.50 19.77 -1.96
CA ASN A 391 -37.89 19.46 -1.61
C ASN A 391 -38.06 19.21 -0.12
N PHE A 392 -37.13 18.49 0.51
CA PHE A 392 -37.12 18.24 1.94
C PHE A 392 -37.12 19.56 2.74
N PHE A 393 -36.22 20.49 2.40
CA PHE A 393 -36.14 21.79 3.08
C PHE A 393 -37.31 22.73 2.74
N SER A 394 -37.87 22.65 1.53
CA SER A 394 -39.07 23.40 1.16
C SER A 394 -40.31 22.94 1.95
N ASN A 395 -40.41 21.65 2.25
CA ASN A 395 -41.50 21.08 3.04
C ASN A 395 -41.38 21.37 4.55
N ILE A 396 -40.22 21.83 5.02
CA ILE A 396 -40.02 22.31 6.40
C ILE A 396 -40.48 23.78 6.54
N SER A 397 -40.80 24.47 5.42
CA SER A 397 -41.13 25.89 5.37
C SER A 397 -42.64 26.24 5.45
N ILE A 398 -43.50 25.35 5.95
CA ILE A 398 -44.92 25.68 6.21
C ILE A 398 -45.22 25.53 7.69
#